data_AF-A0AAV5ZUD9-F1
#
_entry.id   AF-A0AAV5ZUD9-F1
#
_cell.length_a   1.000
_cell.length_b   1.000
_cell.length_c   1.000
_cell.angle_alpha   90.00
_cell.angle_beta   90.00
_cell.angle_gamma   90.00
#
_symmetry.space_group_name_H-M   'P 1'
#
loop_
_entity.id
_entity.type
_entity.pdbx_description
1 polymer ?
#
loop_
_entity_poly.entity_id
_entity_poly.type
_entity_poly.pdbx_seq_one_letter_code
_entity_poly.pdbx_strand_id
1 'polypeptide(L)'
;MASRLLGIIVKEFIHLKRDMLALVLALAVPVGMLFIFGWAINTDVKHVPTVVFDQSGSVEARLFLEAMENSQYFAVHRRVGSQKELTRLIDSGAAKVGVVIPPDYARRLTRQEAAIQVIVDASDPQVATSALNAATSLGAQRSLQVLTQTLEGTRLGRQGEPPLDVRVRAWYNPDLVSAIFIVPGLIGALLMQTTITAMAVSVVREREKGTLEALIVSPIRRWELLLG
;
A
#
# COMPACT_ATOMS: atom_id res chain seq x y z
N MET A 1 27.50 41.01 22.50
CA MET A 1 27.05 39.68 22.02
C MET A 1 26.17 39.80 20.78
N ALA A 2 25.08 40.57 20.82
CA ALA A 2 24.16 40.74 19.67
C ALA A 2 24.84 41.23 18.38
N SER A 3 25.84 42.12 18.47
CA SER A 3 26.61 42.64 17.33
C SER A 3 27.48 41.58 16.63
N ARG A 4 28.03 40.61 17.39
CA ARG A 4 28.78 39.47 16.81
C ARG A 4 27.85 38.48 16.12
N LEU A 5 26.68 38.21 16.71
CA LEU A 5 25.66 37.34 16.12
C LEU A 5 25.16 37.92 14.79
N LEU A 6 24.82 39.21 14.75
CA LEU A 6 24.40 39.92 13.54
C LEU A 6 25.48 39.89 12.45
N GLY A 7 26.75 40.09 12.82
CA GLY A 7 27.86 39.99 11.88
C GLY A 7 27.99 38.61 11.23
N ILE A 8 27.80 37.54 12.02
CA ILE A 8 27.80 36.16 11.52
C ILE A 8 26.59 35.88 10.61
N ILE A 9 25.40 36.34 11.00
CA ILE A 9 24.18 36.19 10.19
C ILE A 9 24.34 36.88 8.83
N VAL A 10 24.83 38.13 8.81
CA VAL A 10 25.07 38.87 7.56
C VAL A 10 26.11 38.17 6.69
N LYS A 11 27.19 37.67 7.29
CA LYS A 11 28.21 36.89 6.58
C LYS A 11 27.60 35.67 5.89
N GLU A 12 26.81 34.86 6.61
CA GLU A 12 26.25 33.65 6.01
C GLU A 12 25.15 33.94 5.00
N PHE A 13 24.38 35.03 5.15
CA PHE A 13 23.44 35.44 4.11
C PHE A 13 24.14 35.86 2.82
N ILE A 14 25.29 36.53 2.94
CA ILE A 14 26.14 36.90 1.80
C ILE A 14 26.74 35.65 1.15
N HIS A 15 27.20 34.68 1.94
CA HIS A 15 27.69 33.39 1.42
C HIS A 15 26.59 32.61 0.69
N LEU A 16 25.41 32.47 1.30
CA LEU A 16 24.26 31.77 0.70
C LEU A 16 23.84 32.41 -0.62
N LYS A 17 23.88 33.75 -0.72
CA LYS A 17 23.57 34.46 -1.96
C LYS A 17 24.63 34.28 -3.05
N ARG A 18 25.91 34.13 -2.69
CA ARG A 18 27.01 33.92 -3.64
C ARG A 18 27.12 32.48 -4.11
N ASP A 19 26.78 31.51 -3.26
CA ASP A 19 26.72 30.11 -3.63
C ASP A 19 25.37 29.80 -4.30
N MET A 20 25.30 30.14 -5.60
CA MET A 20 24.09 29.96 -6.39
C MET A 20 23.67 28.48 -6.48
N LEU A 21 24.63 27.55 -6.44
CA LEU A 21 24.34 26.12 -6.47
C LEU A 21 23.70 25.68 -5.14
N ALA A 22 24.27 26.08 -4.01
CA ALA A 22 23.70 25.78 -2.69
C ALA A 22 22.31 26.40 -2.53
N LEU A 23 22.11 27.65 -2.97
CA LEU A 23 20.80 28.31 -2.95
C LEU A 23 19.77 27.56 -3.81
N VAL A 24 20.15 27.18 -5.03
CA VAL A 24 19.27 26.43 -5.94
C VAL A 24 18.94 25.06 -5.35
N LEU A 25 19.92 24.32 -4.82
CA LEU A 25 19.65 23.03 -4.17
C LEU A 25 18.75 23.19 -2.94
N ALA A 26 19.01 24.18 -2.09
CA ALA A 26 18.22 24.43 -0.88
C ALA A 26 16.77 24.79 -1.19
N LEU A 27 16.48 25.45 -2.32
CA LEU A 27 15.12 25.82 -2.71
C LEU A 27 14.45 24.78 -3.62
N ALA A 28 15.17 24.28 -4.62
CA ALA A 28 14.64 23.38 -5.64
C ALA A 28 14.41 21.97 -5.11
N VAL A 29 15.23 21.46 -4.17
CA VAL A 29 15.04 20.11 -3.63
C VAL A 29 13.73 20.03 -2.82
N PRO A 30 13.43 20.91 -1.84
CA PRO A 30 12.15 20.87 -1.13
C PRO A 30 10.95 21.12 -2.04
N VAL A 31 11.06 22.04 -3.00
CA VAL A 31 9.99 22.30 -3.97
C VAL A 31 9.74 21.09 -4.86
N GLY A 32 10.80 20.46 -5.37
CA GLY A 32 10.71 19.22 -6.14
C GLY A 32 10.11 18.09 -5.32
N MET A 33 10.51 17.94 -4.06
CA MET A 33 9.89 16.98 -3.13
C MET A 33 8.41 17.27 -2.94
N LEU A 34 7.99 18.54 -2.82
CA LEU A 34 6.58 18.90 -2.69
C LEU A 34 5.77 18.50 -3.94
N PHE A 35 6.33 18.64 -5.14
CA PHE A 35 5.68 18.15 -6.36
C PHE A 35 5.61 16.62 -6.39
N ILE A 36 6.70 15.94 -6.05
CA ILE A 36 6.74 14.47 -6.02
C ILE A 36 5.73 13.94 -5.01
N PHE A 37 5.74 14.43 -3.77
CA PHE A 37 4.79 14.02 -2.74
C PHE A 37 3.36 14.47 -3.08
N GLY A 38 3.16 15.69 -3.57
CA GLY A 38 1.84 16.15 -4.00
C GLY A 38 1.22 15.27 -5.09
N TRP A 39 2.05 14.71 -5.98
CA TRP A 39 1.60 13.76 -6.99
C TRP A 39 1.51 12.31 -6.47
N ALA A 40 2.41 11.92 -5.57
CA ALA A 40 2.52 10.56 -5.02
C ALA A 40 1.60 10.29 -3.81
N ILE A 41 0.96 11.30 -3.23
CA ILE A 41 -0.12 11.14 -2.24
C ILE A 41 -1.37 10.65 -2.99
N ASN A 42 -1.31 9.40 -3.44
CA ASN A 42 -2.48 8.61 -3.69
C ASN A 42 -2.32 7.34 -2.87
N THR A 43 -3.13 7.23 -1.82
CA THR A 43 -3.11 6.06 -0.95
C THR A 43 -3.83 4.86 -1.55
N ASP A 44 -4.47 5.02 -2.71
CA ASP A 44 -5.18 3.95 -3.40
C ASP A 44 -4.21 2.95 -4.03
N VAL A 45 -4.21 1.73 -3.48
CA VAL A 45 -3.48 0.61 -4.06
C VAL A 45 -4.27 0.04 -5.24
N LYS A 46 -3.66 0.07 -6.42
CA LYS A 46 -4.20 -0.48 -7.67
C LYS A 46 -3.53 -1.80 -8.04
N HIS A 47 -4.16 -2.58 -8.91
CA HIS A 47 -3.68 -3.87 -9.41
C HIS A 47 -3.35 -4.87 -8.30
N VAL A 48 -4.22 -4.95 -7.29
CA VAL A 48 -4.05 -5.88 -6.17
C VAL A 48 -4.21 -7.32 -6.68
N PRO A 49 -3.23 -8.22 -6.48
CA PRO A 49 -3.30 -9.61 -6.92
C PRO A 49 -4.54 -10.31 -6.37
N THR A 50 -5.44 -10.68 -7.28
CA THR A 50 -6.77 -11.19 -6.95
C THR A 50 -6.97 -12.59 -7.51
N VAL A 51 -7.48 -13.49 -6.67
CA VAL A 51 -7.88 -14.85 -7.05
C VAL A 51 -9.38 -15.02 -6.90
N VAL A 52 -9.97 -15.84 -7.77
CA VAL A 52 -11.42 -15.99 -7.83
C VAL A 52 -11.81 -17.45 -7.70
N PHE A 53 -12.68 -17.75 -6.75
CA PHE A 53 -13.38 -19.02 -6.64
C PHE A 53 -14.81 -18.85 -7.16
N ASP A 54 -14.98 -19.10 -8.45
CA ASP A 54 -16.27 -19.01 -9.16
C ASP A 54 -16.95 -20.38 -9.20
N GLN A 55 -17.98 -20.56 -8.38
CA GLN A 55 -18.80 -21.78 -8.36
C GLN A 55 -20.05 -21.66 -9.25
N SER A 56 -20.39 -20.45 -9.70
CA SER A 56 -21.61 -20.22 -10.48
C SER A 56 -21.40 -20.51 -11.96
N GLY A 57 -20.24 -20.10 -12.51
CA GLY A 57 -19.93 -20.22 -13.92
C GLY A 57 -20.89 -19.43 -14.84
N SER A 58 -21.70 -18.53 -14.27
CA SER A 58 -22.75 -17.80 -14.95
C SER A 58 -22.24 -16.57 -15.70
N VAL A 59 -23.05 -16.05 -16.63
CA VAL A 59 -22.71 -14.82 -17.38
C VAL A 59 -22.67 -13.63 -16.42
N GLU A 60 -23.59 -13.59 -15.46
CA GLU A 60 -23.69 -12.56 -14.44
C GLU A 60 -22.42 -12.52 -13.57
N ALA A 61 -21.89 -13.69 -13.18
CA ALA A 61 -20.64 -13.80 -12.44
C ALA A 61 -19.45 -13.27 -13.26
N ARG A 62 -19.41 -13.57 -14.56
CA ARG A 62 -18.35 -13.09 -15.45
C ARG A 62 -18.39 -11.57 -15.62
N LEU A 63 -19.57 -10.99 -15.81
CA LEU A 63 -19.74 -9.53 -15.92
C LEU A 63 -19.30 -8.81 -14.65
N PHE A 64 -19.54 -9.40 -13.46
CA PHE A 64 -19.04 -8.84 -12.21
C PHE A 64 -17.52 -8.86 -12.14
N LEU A 65 -16.89 -9.97 -12.53
CA LEU A 65 -15.42 -10.10 -12.54
C LEU A 65 -14.76 -9.14 -13.54
N GLU A 66 -15.36 -8.98 -14.72
CA GLU A 66 -14.91 -7.99 -15.72
C GLU A 66 -15.03 -6.56 -15.17
N ALA A 67 -16.11 -6.24 -14.46
CA ALA A 67 -16.25 -4.94 -13.80
C ALA A 67 -15.18 -4.73 -12.70
N MET A 68 -14.83 -5.77 -11.94
CA MET A 68 -13.74 -5.72 -10.97
C MET A 68 -12.38 -5.45 -11.64
N GLU A 69 -12.08 -6.13 -12.74
CA GLU A 69 -10.83 -5.94 -13.48
C GLU A 69 -10.75 -4.55 -14.13
N ASN A 70 -11.87 -4.10 -14.73
CA ASN A 70 -11.99 -2.76 -15.33
C ASN A 70 -11.83 -1.62 -14.31
N SER A 71 -12.09 -1.86 -13.03
CA SER A 71 -11.88 -0.88 -11.96
C SER A 71 -10.41 -0.53 -11.73
N GLN A 72 -9.47 -1.32 -12.26
CA GLN A 72 -8.01 -1.21 -12.04
C GLN A 72 -7.55 -1.45 -10.60
N TYR A 73 -8.46 -1.64 -9.64
CA TYR A 73 -8.10 -1.97 -8.26
C TYR A 73 -7.70 -3.44 -8.11
N PHE A 74 -8.33 -4.34 -8.88
CA PHE A 74 -8.13 -5.79 -8.77
C PHE A 74 -7.47 -6.32 -10.02
N ALA A 75 -6.33 -7.01 -9.86
CA ALA A 75 -5.68 -7.77 -10.92
C ALA A 75 -6.10 -9.24 -10.82
N VAL A 76 -7.10 -9.63 -11.61
CA VAL A 76 -7.66 -10.99 -11.57
C VAL A 76 -6.74 -11.97 -12.32
N HIS A 77 -5.86 -12.66 -11.60
CA HIS A 77 -4.83 -13.50 -12.22
C HIS A 77 -5.24 -14.95 -12.43
N ARG A 78 -6.03 -15.52 -11.51
CA ARG A 78 -6.32 -16.96 -11.52
C ARG A 78 -7.70 -17.28 -10.95
N ARG A 79 -8.38 -18.20 -11.64
CA ARG A 79 -9.55 -18.89 -11.10
C ARG A 79 -9.08 -20.15 -10.37
N VAL A 80 -9.49 -20.31 -9.12
CA VAL A 80 -9.16 -21.48 -8.29
C VAL A 80 -10.30 -22.48 -8.31
N GLY A 81 -9.99 -23.77 -8.15
CA GLY A 81 -10.99 -24.84 -8.17
C GLY A 81 -11.57 -25.16 -6.79
N SER A 82 -10.99 -24.63 -5.71
CA SER A 82 -11.43 -24.92 -4.34
C SER A 82 -11.15 -23.77 -3.37
N GLN A 83 -11.94 -23.71 -2.31
CA GLN A 83 -11.72 -22.77 -1.20
C GLN A 83 -10.34 -22.99 -0.54
N LYS A 84 -9.85 -24.24 -0.46
CA LYS A 84 -8.53 -24.54 0.11
C LYS A 84 -7.39 -23.95 -0.71
N GLU A 85 -7.52 -23.97 -2.04
CA GLU A 85 -6.55 -23.36 -2.94
C GLU A 85 -6.57 -21.83 -2.83
N LEU A 86 -7.77 -21.23 -2.72
CA LEU A 86 -7.92 -19.80 -2.45
C LEU A 86 -7.19 -19.39 -1.17
N THR A 87 -7.45 -20.10 -0.06
CA THR A 87 -6.80 -19.83 1.23
C THR A 87 -5.28 -19.98 1.13
N ARG A 88 -4.79 -21.06 0.49
CA ARG A 88 -3.35 -21.28 0.31
C ARG A 88 -2.67 -20.14 -0.47
N LEU A 89 -3.31 -19.64 -1.52
CA LEU A 89 -2.75 -18.54 -2.31
C LEU A 89 -2.70 -17.23 -1.52
N ILE A 90 -3.71 -16.97 -0.69
CA ILE A 90 -3.72 -15.83 0.23
C ILE A 90 -2.61 -15.99 1.30
N ASP A 91 -2.55 -17.15 1.97
CA ASP A 91 -1.53 -17.45 3.00
C ASP A 91 -0.10 -17.32 2.46
N SER A 92 0.14 -17.76 1.22
CA SER A 92 1.45 -17.68 0.57
C SER A 92 1.83 -16.25 0.11
N GLY A 93 0.89 -15.30 0.17
CA GLY A 93 1.06 -13.94 -0.36
C GLY A 93 1.00 -13.83 -1.89
N ALA A 94 0.77 -14.93 -2.62
CA ALA A 94 0.60 -14.93 -4.07
C ALA A 94 -0.69 -14.19 -4.51
N ALA A 95 -1.67 -14.09 -3.61
CA ALA A 95 -2.85 -13.26 -3.77
C ALA A 95 -3.09 -12.46 -2.48
N LYS A 96 -3.62 -11.25 -2.63
CA LYS A 96 -4.02 -10.39 -1.50
C LYS A 96 -5.53 -10.26 -1.37
N VAL A 97 -6.27 -10.56 -2.45
CA VAL A 97 -7.72 -10.57 -2.46
C VAL A 97 -8.22 -11.90 -3.00
N GLY A 98 -9.21 -12.49 -2.31
CA GLY A 98 -9.95 -13.67 -2.76
C GLY A 98 -11.42 -13.35 -2.97
N VAL A 99 -11.97 -13.63 -4.14
CA VAL A 99 -13.40 -13.43 -4.43
C VAL A 99 -14.09 -14.79 -4.47
N VAL A 100 -15.15 -14.97 -3.70
CA VAL A 100 -15.95 -16.20 -3.67
C VAL A 100 -17.34 -15.90 -4.21
N ILE A 101 -17.68 -16.53 -5.34
CA ILE A 101 -18.99 -16.43 -5.98
C ILE A 101 -19.73 -17.74 -5.72
N PRO A 102 -20.90 -17.72 -5.04
CA PRO A 102 -21.65 -18.93 -4.72
C PRO A 102 -22.32 -19.52 -5.97
N PRO A 103 -22.60 -20.84 -6.00
CA PRO A 103 -23.14 -21.51 -7.18
C PRO A 103 -24.51 -20.97 -7.64
N ASP A 104 -25.31 -20.49 -6.70
CA ASP A 104 -26.67 -19.97 -6.93
C ASP A 104 -26.72 -18.45 -7.19
N TYR A 105 -25.57 -17.82 -7.45
CA TYR A 105 -25.44 -16.37 -7.66
C TYR A 105 -26.44 -15.80 -8.67
N ALA A 106 -26.50 -16.32 -9.90
CA ALA A 106 -27.40 -15.81 -10.94
C ALA A 106 -28.89 -15.91 -10.54
N ARG A 107 -29.27 -17.01 -9.87
CA ARG A 107 -30.63 -17.21 -9.37
C ARG A 107 -30.97 -16.22 -8.25
N ARG A 108 -30.04 -16.00 -7.32
CA ARG A 108 -30.21 -15.03 -6.23
C ARG A 108 -30.21 -13.59 -6.72
N LEU A 109 -29.48 -13.28 -7.78
CA LEU A 109 -29.44 -11.95 -8.37
C LEU A 109 -30.82 -11.57 -8.92
N THR A 110 -31.49 -12.51 -9.57
CA THR A 110 -32.87 -12.33 -10.06
C THR A 110 -33.86 -12.10 -8.91
N ARG A 111 -33.56 -12.64 -7.71
CA ARG A 111 -34.36 -12.47 -6.49
C ARG A 111 -33.94 -11.27 -5.64
N GLN A 112 -32.94 -10.49 -6.08
CA GLN A 112 -32.37 -9.37 -5.33
C GLN A 112 -31.74 -9.79 -3.98
N GLU A 113 -31.26 -11.03 -3.88
CA GLU A 113 -30.66 -11.62 -2.67
C GLU A 113 -29.24 -12.15 -2.94
N ALA A 114 -28.59 -11.67 -4.01
CA ALA A 114 -27.25 -12.13 -4.37
C ALA A 114 -26.20 -11.58 -3.40
N ALA A 115 -25.36 -12.48 -2.87
CA ALA A 115 -24.21 -12.11 -2.06
C ALA A 115 -22.92 -12.60 -2.71
N ILE A 116 -21.92 -11.72 -2.81
CA ILE A 116 -20.55 -12.09 -3.18
C ILE A 116 -19.67 -11.84 -1.97
N GLN A 117 -18.78 -12.79 -1.67
CA GLN A 117 -17.82 -12.62 -0.60
C GLN A 117 -16.47 -12.18 -1.18
N VAL A 118 -15.94 -11.09 -0.67
CA VAL A 118 -14.59 -10.60 -0.98
C VAL A 118 -13.76 -10.73 0.28
N ILE A 119 -12.71 -11.52 0.22
CA ILE A 119 -11.77 -11.79 1.29
C ILE A 119 -10.53 -10.97 1.01
N VAL A 120 -10.04 -10.23 2.00
CA VAL A 120 -8.89 -9.35 1.82
C VAL A 120 -7.88 -9.66 2.90
N ASP A 121 -6.62 -9.90 2.50
CA ASP A 121 -5.49 -9.96 3.43
C ASP A 121 -5.28 -8.57 4.02
N ALA A 122 -5.63 -8.41 5.30
CA ALA A 122 -5.51 -7.15 6.01
C ALA A 122 -4.19 -6.99 6.77
N SER A 123 -3.23 -7.89 6.60
CA SER A 123 -1.88 -7.68 7.12
C SER A 123 -1.28 -6.35 6.64
N ASP A 124 -1.62 -5.90 5.42
CA ASP A 124 -1.36 -4.53 4.95
C ASP A 124 -2.67 -3.70 5.02
N PRO A 125 -2.80 -2.77 5.98
CA PRO A 125 -4.00 -1.95 6.15
C PRO A 125 -4.33 -1.08 4.94
N GLN A 126 -3.33 -0.68 4.15
CA GLN A 126 -3.51 0.22 3.02
C GLN A 126 -4.07 -0.53 1.82
N VAL A 127 -3.49 -1.70 1.50
CA VAL A 127 -4.07 -2.63 0.51
C VAL A 127 -5.49 -2.99 0.90
N ALA A 128 -5.72 -3.29 2.18
CA ALA A 128 -7.01 -3.71 2.67
C ALA A 128 -8.09 -2.63 2.55
N THR A 129 -7.77 -1.41 2.96
CA THR A 129 -8.68 -0.26 2.87
C THR A 129 -9.04 0.05 1.43
N SER A 130 -8.05 0.06 0.51
CA SER A 130 -8.31 0.28 -0.92
C SER A 130 -9.19 -0.82 -1.52
N ALA A 131 -8.92 -2.08 -1.22
CA ALA A 131 -9.73 -3.21 -1.70
C ALA A 131 -11.15 -3.20 -1.12
N LEU A 132 -11.31 -2.86 0.17
CA LEU A 132 -12.61 -2.68 0.83
C LEU A 132 -13.44 -1.59 0.13
N ASN A 133 -12.86 -0.41 -0.05
CA ASN A 133 -13.52 0.73 -0.68
C ASN A 133 -13.89 0.44 -2.14
N ALA A 134 -12.99 -0.21 -2.89
CA ALA A 134 -13.24 -0.58 -4.27
C ALA A 134 -14.36 -1.64 -4.38
N ALA A 135 -14.32 -2.70 -3.57
CA ALA A 135 -15.33 -3.77 -3.59
C ALA A 135 -16.72 -3.26 -3.21
N THR A 136 -16.81 -2.42 -2.18
CA THR A 136 -18.08 -1.80 -1.75
C THR A 136 -18.64 -0.84 -2.79
N SER A 137 -17.80 0.01 -3.39
CA SER A 137 -18.19 0.91 -4.47
C SER A 137 -18.69 0.15 -5.70
N LEU A 138 -18.00 -0.91 -6.12
CA LEU A 138 -18.43 -1.77 -7.22
C LEU A 138 -19.76 -2.48 -6.94
N GLY A 139 -19.95 -2.97 -5.71
CA GLY A 139 -21.21 -3.54 -5.25
C GLY A 139 -22.37 -2.55 -5.37
N ALA A 140 -22.16 -1.32 -4.89
CA ALA A 140 -23.15 -0.25 -4.96
C ALA A 140 -23.48 0.14 -6.41
N GLN A 141 -22.47 0.32 -7.26
CA GLN A 141 -22.67 0.63 -8.68
C GLN A 141 -23.46 -0.46 -9.41
N ARG A 142 -23.13 -1.73 -9.16
CA ARG A 142 -23.81 -2.85 -9.81
C ARG A 142 -25.24 -3.03 -9.29
N SER A 143 -25.45 -2.81 -8.00
CA SER A 143 -26.78 -2.78 -7.39
C SER A 143 -27.70 -1.75 -8.07
N LEU A 144 -27.19 -0.53 -8.33
CA LEU A 144 -27.92 0.51 -9.06
C LEU A 144 -28.22 0.12 -10.52
N GLN A 145 -27.28 -0.54 -11.21
CA GLN A 145 -27.49 -1.05 -12.57
C GLN A 145 -28.60 -2.12 -12.62
N VAL A 146 -28.63 -3.02 -11.65
CA VAL A 146 -29.67 -4.07 -11.57
C VAL A 146 -31.04 -3.44 -11.26
N LEU A 147 -31.10 -2.43 -10.39
CA LEU A 147 -32.33 -1.69 -10.09
C LEU A 147 -32.89 -0.98 -11.34
N THR A 148 -32.06 -0.28 -12.10
CA THR A 148 -32.48 0.44 -13.31
C THR A 148 -32.97 -0.50 -14.41
N GLN A 149 -32.31 -1.66 -14.61
CA GLN A 149 -32.79 -2.70 -15.55
C GLN A 149 -34.12 -3.33 -15.11
N THR A 150 -34.38 -3.41 -13.80
CA THR A 150 -35.64 -3.97 -13.28
C THR A 150 -36.82 -2.99 -13.41
N LEU A 151 -36.55 -1.67 -13.41
CA LEU A 151 -37.56 -0.63 -13.60
C LEU A 151 -38.10 -0.55 -15.04
N GLU A 152 -37.30 -0.90 -16.04
CA GLU A 152 -37.74 -0.98 -17.45
C GLU A 152 -38.57 -2.25 -17.75
N GLY A 153 -38.59 -3.23 -16.84
CA GLY A 153 -39.25 -4.53 -16.99
C GLY A 153 -40.01 -4.97 -15.74
N THR A 154 -41.05 -4.22 -15.36
CA THR A 154 -42.16 -4.62 -14.47
C THR A 154 -41.86 -5.67 -13.39
N ARG A 155 -41.03 -5.36 -12.39
CA ARG A 155 -41.07 -6.05 -11.08
C ARG A 155 -40.77 -5.08 -9.93
N LEU A 156 -41.82 -4.66 -9.23
CA LEU A 156 -41.75 -4.02 -7.92
C LEU A 156 -41.22 -5.03 -6.88
N GLY A 157 -39.89 -5.18 -6.83
CA GLY A 157 -39.16 -5.87 -5.77
C GLY A 157 -38.78 -4.87 -4.67
N ARG A 158 -39.04 -5.27 -3.41
CA ARG A 158 -38.85 -4.57 -2.13
C ARG A 158 -38.00 -3.29 -2.18
N GLN A 159 -38.64 -2.16 -1.89
CA GLN A 159 -37.97 -0.91 -1.59
C GLN A 159 -37.11 -1.08 -0.32
N GLY A 160 -35.78 -1.07 -0.44
CA GLY A 160 -34.88 -0.85 0.70
C GLY A 160 -33.55 -1.60 0.67
N GLU A 161 -33.47 -2.80 0.09
CA GLU A 161 -32.23 -3.61 0.12
C GLU A 161 -31.52 -3.62 -1.24
N PRO A 162 -30.19 -3.47 -1.27
CA PRO A 162 -29.43 -3.52 -2.51
C PRO A 162 -29.50 -4.93 -3.14
N PRO A 163 -29.91 -5.08 -4.42
CA PRO A 163 -29.99 -6.39 -5.09
C PRO A 163 -28.70 -7.21 -5.12
N LEU A 164 -27.55 -6.56 -4.85
CA LEU A 164 -26.25 -7.19 -4.71
C LEU A 164 -25.59 -6.75 -3.40
N ASP A 165 -25.36 -7.71 -2.51
CA ASP A 165 -24.64 -7.54 -1.25
C ASP A 165 -23.18 -8.02 -1.40
N VAL A 166 -22.22 -7.08 -1.44
CA VAL A 166 -20.80 -7.42 -1.48
C VAL A 166 -20.26 -7.45 -0.05
N ARG A 167 -20.08 -8.66 0.47
CA ARG A 167 -19.59 -8.89 1.83
C ARG A 167 -18.08 -8.96 1.84
N VAL A 168 -17.45 -7.86 2.23
CA VAL A 168 -16.00 -7.83 2.39
C VAL A 168 -15.60 -8.34 3.77
N ARG A 169 -14.61 -9.24 3.84
CA ARG A 169 -14.04 -9.78 5.07
C ARG A 169 -12.53 -9.56 5.09
N ALA A 170 -12.06 -8.82 6.09
CA ALA A 170 -10.64 -8.67 6.39
C ALA A 170 -10.12 -9.90 7.15
N TRP A 171 -9.04 -10.50 6.66
CA TRP A 171 -8.30 -11.59 7.31
C TRP A 171 -7.01 -11.06 7.94
N TYR A 172 -6.49 -11.73 8.97
CA TYR A 172 -5.28 -11.41 9.75
C TYR A 172 -5.30 -10.11 10.57
N ASN A 173 -5.92 -9.02 10.10
CA ASN A 173 -6.07 -7.76 10.84
C ASN A 173 -7.48 -7.16 10.64
N PRO A 174 -8.52 -7.78 11.22
CA PRO A 174 -9.91 -7.37 11.01
C PRO A 174 -10.20 -5.94 11.49
N ASP A 175 -9.48 -5.48 12.51
CA ASP A 175 -9.61 -4.14 13.09
C ASP A 175 -8.77 -3.08 12.36
N LEU A 176 -8.03 -3.47 11.30
CA LEU A 176 -7.15 -2.60 10.51
C LEU A 176 -6.19 -1.77 11.37
N VAL A 177 -5.67 -2.35 12.45
CA VAL A 177 -4.78 -1.64 13.38
C VAL A 177 -3.42 -1.43 12.70
N SER A 178 -3.16 -0.20 12.26
CA SER A 178 -1.94 0.14 11.52
C SER A 178 -0.65 -0.15 12.28
N ALA A 179 -0.69 -0.12 13.62
CA ALA A 179 0.48 -0.41 14.45
C ALA A 179 1.03 -1.83 14.22
N ILE A 180 0.18 -2.81 13.94
CA ILE A 180 0.60 -4.22 13.73
C ILE A 180 1.48 -4.35 12.48
N PHE A 181 1.25 -3.51 11.48
CA PHE A 181 2.03 -3.49 10.23
C PHE A 181 3.24 -2.54 10.30
N ILE A 182 3.03 -1.32 10.81
CA ILE A 182 4.03 -0.24 10.73
C ILE A 182 5.13 -0.40 11.78
N VAL A 183 4.81 -0.86 13.01
CA VAL A 183 5.78 -0.90 14.12
C VAL A 183 6.98 -1.80 13.82
N PRO A 184 6.83 -3.04 13.29
CA PRO A 184 7.98 -3.86 12.92
C PRO A 184 8.90 -3.19 11.89
N GLY A 185 8.32 -2.53 10.87
CA GLY A 185 9.07 -1.79 9.86
C GLY A 185 9.82 -0.60 10.45
N LEU A 186 9.18 0.15 11.36
CA LEU A 186 9.81 1.27 12.06
C LEU A 186 10.99 0.82 12.92
N ILE A 187 10.89 -0.32 13.62
CA ILE A 187 12.02 -0.85 14.41
C ILE A 187 13.22 -1.10 13.49
N GLY A 188 13.01 -1.77 12.35
CA GLY A 188 14.07 -2.02 11.37
C GLY A 188 14.69 -0.73 10.83
N ALA A 189 13.85 0.25 10.47
CA ALA A 189 14.31 1.55 9.96
C ALA A 189 15.10 2.34 11.02
N LEU A 190 14.66 2.34 12.28
CA LEU A 190 15.36 2.99 13.39
C LEU A 190 16.72 2.34 13.68
N LEU A 191 16.76 1.01 13.70
CA LEU A 191 18.03 0.28 13.86
C LEU A 191 19.00 0.55 12.71
N MET A 192 18.51 0.56 11.47
CA MET A 192 19.31 0.91 10.31
C MET A 192 19.86 2.34 10.41
N GLN A 193 19.00 3.32 10.71
CA GLN A 193 19.38 4.72 10.83
C GLN A 193 20.41 4.96 11.94
N THR A 194 20.20 4.36 13.11
CA THR A 194 21.13 4.49 14.25
C THR A 194 22.47 3.84 13.94
N THR A 195 22.48 2.65 13.34
CA THR A 195 23.71 1.95 12.95
C THR A 195 24.50 2.73 11.90
N ILE A 196 23.84 3.24 10.85
CA ILE A 196 24.49 4.06 9.81
C ILE A 196 25.10 5.33 10.43
N THR A 197 24.35 6.02 11.30
CA THR A 197 24.82 7.25 11.95
C THR A 197 26.01 6.95 12.87
N ALA A 198 25.95 5.88 13.66
CA ALA A 198 27.04 5.47 14.53
C ALA A 198 28.31 5.10 13.74
N MET A 199 28.17 4.35 12.65
CA MET A 199 29.29 4.01 11.76
C MET A 199 29.91 5.26 11.13
N ALA A 200 29.09 6.17 10.59
CA ALA A 200 29.58 7.40 9.99
C ALA A 200 30.38 8.25 11.00
N VAL A 201 29.85 8.44 12.22
CA VAL A 201 30.55 9.16 13.28
C VAL A 201 31.85 8.45 13.69
N SER A 202 31.84 7.12 13.81
CA SER A 202 33.04 6.34 14.16
C SER A 202 34.15 6.53 13.13
N VAL A 203 33.83 6.36 11.83
CA VAL A 203 34.79 6.49 10.73
C VAL A 203 35.33 7.93 10.63
N VAL A 204 34.47 8.94 10.76
CA VAL A 204 34.90 10.35 10.76
C VAL A 204 35.79 10.65 11.96
N ARG A 205 35.44 10.14 13.15
CA ARG A 205 36.26 10.33 14.35
C ARG A 205 37.66 9.72 14.21
N GLU A 206 37.75 8.55 13.57
CA GLU A 206 39.03 7.88 13.32
C GLU A 206 39.88 8.62 12.27
N ARG A 207 39.22 9.21 11.26
CA ARG A 207 39.85 10.09 10.27
C ARG A 207 40.39 11.37 10.91
N GLU A 208 39.60 12.05 11.74
CA GLU A 208 40.00 13.31 12.39
C GLU A 208 41.12 13.12 13.41
N LYS A 209 41.16 11.96 14.10
CA LYS A 209 42.22 11.63 15.05
C LYS A 209 43.51 11.13 14.39
N GLY A 210 43.52 10.91 13.08
CA GLY A 210 44.66 10.36 12.33
C GLY A 210 44.96 8.88 12.63
N THR A 211 44.17 8.23 13.48
CA THR A 211 44.38 6.82 13.86
C THR A 211 44.04 5.85 12.73
N LEU A 212 43.29 6.30 11.72
CA LEU A 212 43.04 5.51 10.52
C LEU A 212 44.32 5.16 9.75
N GLU A 213 45.31 6.06 9.74
CA GLU A 213 46.59 5.84 9.06
C GLU A 213 47.41 4.76 9.78
N ALA A 214 47.36 4.74 11.13
CA ALA A 214 47.98 3.70 11.94
C ALA A 214 47.29 2.32 11.74
N LEU A 215 45.96 2.32 11.59
CA LEU A 215 45.20 1.09 11.28
C LEU A 215 45.55 0.51 9.91
N ILE A 216 45.88 1.35 8.91
CA ILE A 216 46.24 0.89 7.56
C ILE A 216 47.64 0.24 7.51
N VAL A 217 48.57 0.68 8.36
CA VAL A 217 49.96 0.19 8.38
C VAL A 217 50.16 -0.99 9.34
N SER A 218 49.18 -1.27 10.21
CA SER A 218 49.23 -2.39 11.14
C SER A 218 48.86 -3.73 10.47
N PRO A 219 49.39 -4.86 10.98
CA PRO A 219 49.21 -6.19 10.37
C PRO A 219 47.82 -6.81 10.64
N ILE A 220 46.77 -5.99 10.75
CA ILE A 220 45.38 -6.43 10.96
C ILE A 220 44.68 -6.72 9.63
N ARG A 221 43.88 -7.78 9.61
CA ARG A 221 43.11 -8.17 8.43
C ARG A 221 41.83 -7.33 8.33
N ARG A 222 41.33 -7.12 7.10
CA ARG A 222 40.12 -6.31 6.84
C ARG A 222 38.89 -6.76 7.63
N TRP A 223 38.73 -8.06 7.87
CA TRP A 223 37.61 -8.59 8.64
C TRP A 223 37.81 -8.46 10.16
N GLU A 224 39.05 -8.45 10.65
CA GLU A 224 39.38 -8.19 12.06
C GLU A 224 39.01 -6.75 12.41
N LEU A 225 39.27 -5.81 11.48
CA LEU A 225 38.86 -4.40 11.60
C LEU A 225 37.34 -4.18 11.53
N LEU A 226 36.60 -5.05 10.84
CA LEU A 226 35.14 -4.93 10.71
C LEU A 226 34.39 -5.54 11.91
N LEU A 227 34.97 -6.54 12.57
CA LEU A 227 34.38 -7.19 13.74
C LEU A 227 34.71 -6.48 15.06
N GLY A 228 35.86 -5.79 15.14
CA GLY A 228 36.31 -5.03 16.31
C GLY A 228 35.80 -3.59 16.30
#